data_AF-A0A6P0S6P2-F1
#
_entry.id   AF-A0A6P0S6P2-F1
#
_cell.length_a   1.000
_cell.length_b   1.000
_cell.length_c   1.000
_cell.angle_alpha   90.00
_cell.angle_beta   90.00
_cell.angle_gamma   90.00
#
_symmetry.space_group_name_H-M   'P 1'
#
loop_
_entity.id
_entity.type
_entity.pdbx_description
1 polymer ?
#
loop_
_entity_poly.entity_id
_entity_poly.type
_entity_poly.pdbx_seq_one_letter_code
_entity_poly.pdbx_strand_id
1 'polypeptide(L)' 'MATLTKLTSKDLEKLQAEHPDYHMELVDGNITIMSPSGYESDEVATEVAAQLRNWVKPRKLGRVTGSSAGFE' A
#
# COMPACT_ATOMS: atom_id res chain seq x y z
N MET A 1 19.02 -21.35 -16.48
CA MET A 1 17.83 -20.97 -15.70
C MET A 1 18.33 -20.20 -14.49
N ALA A 2 18.17 -18.88 -14.46
CA ALA A 2 18.58 -18.09 -13.31
C ALA A 2 17.60 -18.34 -12.16
N THR A 3 18.11 -18.86 -11.05
CA THR A 3 17.36 -18.93 -9.78
C THR A 3 16.94 -17.52 -9.40
N LEU A 4 15.64 -17.24 -9.42
CA LEU A 4 15.07 -15.98 -8.91
C LEU A 4 15.32 -15.94 -7.40
N THR A 5 16.35 -15.21 -7.00
CA THR A 5 16.55 -14.80 -5.61
C THR A 5 15.32 -13.98 -5.19
N LYS A 6 14.57 -14.46 -4.20
CA LYS A 6 13.45 -13.70 -3.63
C LYS A 6 13.99 -12.42 -3.01
N LEU A 7 13.41 -11.28 -3.38
CA LEU A 7 13.76 -9.98 -2.81
C LEU A 7 13.29 -9.90 -1.36
N THR A 8 14.03 -9.14 -0.57
CA THR A 8 13.80 -8.96 0.86
C THR A 8 13.31 -7.54 1.16
N SER A 9 12.85 -7.31 2.40
CA SER A 9 12.46 -5.96 2.84
C SER A 9 13.61 -4.95 2.73
N LYS A 10 14.87 -5.38 2.94
CA LYS A 10 16.05 -4.51 2.80
C LYS A 10 16.26 -4.06 1.35
N ASP A 11 15.95 -4.92 0.40
CA ASP A 11 16.03 -4.57 -1.02
C ASP A 11 14.95 -3.55 -1.38
N LEU A 12 13.74 -3.71 -0.82
CA LEU A 12 12.64 -2.75 -0.95
C LEU A 12 13.02 -1.38 -0.34
N GLU A 13 13.53 -1.35 0.89
CA GLU A 13 13.93 -0.12 1.58
C GLU A 13 14.98 0.67 0.78
N LYS A 14 15.97 -0.03 0.20
CA LYS A 14 16.99 0.59 -0.64
C LYS A 14 16.39 1.21 -1.90
N LEU A 15 15.51 0.47 -2.59
CA LEU A 15 14.86 0.94 -3.82
C LEU A 15 13.94 2.14 -3.55
N GLN A 16 13.19 2.13 -2.44
CA GLN A 16 12.37 3.26 -2.02
C GLN A 16 13.21 4.50 -1.74
N ALA A 17 14.40 4.35 -1.15
CA ALA A 17 15.31 5.47 -0.91
C ALA A 17 15.92 6.06 -2.20
N GLU A 18 16.19 5.22 -3.20
CA GLU A 18 16.73 5.65 -4.51
C GLU A 18 15.66 6.29 -5.40
N HIS A 19 14.39 5.95 -5.20
CA HIS A 19 13.26 6.31 -6.05
C HIS A 19 12.05 6.79 -5.24
N PRO A 20 12.16 7.93 -4.53
CA PRO A 20 11.15 8.40 -3.57
C PRO A 20 9.79 8.74 -4.20
N ASP A 21 9.75 8.98 -5.52
CA ASP A 21 8.52 9.32 -6.25
C ASP A 21 7.66 8.09 -6.60
N TYR A 22 8.18 6.88 -6.41
CA TYR A 22 7.47 5.65 -6.72
C TYR A 22 6.96 4.98 -5.45
N HIS A 23 5.66 4.63 -5.45
CA HIS A 23 5.12 3.74 -4.43
C HIS A 23 5.46 2.30 -4.82
N MET A 24 6.18 1.59 -3.95
CA MET A 24 6.66 0.23 -4.22
C MET A 24 6.29 -0.71 -3.07
N GLU A 25 5.89 -1.94 -3.41
CA GLU A 25 5.51 -2.98 -2.44
C GLU A 25 6.22 -4.30 -2.76
N LEU A 26 6.56 -5.08 -1.71
CA LEU A 26 7.13 -6.42 -1.84
C LEU A 26 6.02 -7.48 -1.78
N VAL A 27 5.70 -8.09 -2.92
CA VAL A 27 4.65 -9.11 -3.07
C VAL A 27 5.29 -10.42 -3.54
N ASP A 28 5.18 -11.48 -2.73
CA ASP A 28 5.72 -12.81 -3.03
C ASP A 28 7.23 -12.85 -3.39
N GLY A 29 8.00 -11.92 -2.82
CA GLY A 29 9.43 -11.79 -3.10
C GLY A 29 9.75 -11.01 -4.38
N ASN A 30 8.78 -10.29 -4.95
CA ASN A 30 8.94 -9.38 -6.08
C ASN A 30 8.57 -7.96 -5.67
N ILE A 31 9.35 -6.97 -6.12
CA ILE A 31 9.02 -5.56 -5.91
C ILE A 31 8.12 -5.10 -7.05
N THR A 32 6.92 -4.63 -6.70
CA THR A 32 5.91 -4.12 -7.64
C THR A 32 5.81 -2.61 -7.48
N ILE A 33 5.95 -1.87 -8.58
CA ILE A 33 5.65 -0.44 -8.60
C ILE A 33 4.13 -0.31 -8.67
N MET A 34 3.56 0.22 -7.60
CA MET A 34 2.17 0.60 -7.59
C MET A 34 2.03 1.81 -8.50
N SER A 35 1.19 1.69 -9.54
CA SER A 35 0.87 2.86 -10.34
C SER A 35 0.32 3.94 -9.42
N PRO A 36 0.70 5.22 -9.61
CA PRO A 36 0.09 6.30 -8.86
C PRO A 36 -1.41 6.15 -9.06
N SER A 37 -2.14 5.86 -7.98
CA SER A 37 -3.59 5.83 -8.02
C SER A 37 -3.99 7.24 -8.46
N GLY A 38 -4.46 7.38 -9.70
CA GLY A 38 -4.88 8.67 -10.22
C GLY A 38 -5.97 9.26 -9.32
N TYR A 39 -6.25 10.56 -9.49
CA TYR A 39 -7.25 11.28 -8.69
C TYR A 39 -8.58 10.50 -8.55
N GLU A 40 -9.06 9.88 -9.63
CA GLU A 40 -10.27 9.06 -9.62
C GLU A 40 -10.18 7.84 -8.70
N SER A 41 -9.03 7.16 -8.68
CA SER A 41 -8.80 6.02 -7.79
C SER A 41 -8.76 6.47 -6.32
N ASP A 42 -8.17 7.63 -6.03
CA ASP A 42 -8.12 8.18 -4.67
C ASP A 42 -9.49 8.66 -4.19
N GLU A 43 -10.29 9.26 -5.07
CA GLU A 43 -11.68 9.66 -4.78
C GLU A 43 -12.54 8.44 -4.41
N VAL A 44 -12.45 7.36 -5.20
CA VAL A 44 -13.16 6.11 -4.93
C VAL A 44 -12.70 5.47 -3.61
N ALA A 45 -11.38 5.36 -3.40
CA ALA A 45 -10.83 4.79 -2.17
C ALA A 45 -11.25 5.59 -0.93
N THR A 46 -11.27 6.92 -1.05
CA THR A 46 -11.68 7.83 0.03
C THR A 46 -13.15 7.66 0.36
N GLU A 47 -14.04 7.59 -0.63
CA GLU A 47 -15.48 7.40 -0.39
C GLU A 47 -15.76 6.04 0.28
N VAL A 48 -15.11 4.97 -0.17
CA VAL A 48 -15.22 3.65 0.46
C VAL A 48 -14.76 3.69 1.92
N ALA A 49 -13.60 4.30 2.19
CA ALA A 49 -13.09 4.45 3.55
C ALA A 49 -14.03 5.30 4.43
N ALA A 50 -14.64 6.35 3.88
CA ALA A 50 -15.59 7.21 4.58
C ALA A 50 -16.85 6.44 4.99
N GLN A 51 -17.47 5.71 4.06
CA GLN A 51 -18.65 4.89 4.35
C GLN A 51 -18.36 3.85 5.43
N LEU A 52 -17.24 3.13 5.32
CA LEU A 52 -16.84 2.14 6.30
C LEU A 52 -16.57 2.77 7.66
N ARG A 53 -15.83 3.89 7.70
CA ARG A 53 -15.55 4.61 8.95
C ARG A 53 -16.82 5.11 9.62
N ASN A 54 -17.80 5.60 8.86
CA ASN A 54 -19.09 6.04 9.38
C ASN A 54 -19.89 4.90 10.01
N TRP A 55 -19.68 3.66 9.57
CA TRP A 55 -20.26 2.48 10.21
C TRP A 55 -19.47 2.03 11.46
N VAL A 56 -18.14 1.92 11.35
CA VAL A 56 -17.23 1.42 12.39
C VAL A 56 -17.17 2.36 13.61
N LYS A 57 -16.99 3.67 13.38
CA LYS A 57 -16.73 4.65 14.43
C LYS A 57 -17.83 4.74 15.51
N PRO A 58 -19.12 4.93 15.18
CA PRO A 58 -20.16 5.04 16.20
C PRO A 58 -20.36 3.73 16.99
N ARG A 59 -19.97 2.58 16.41
CA ARG A 59 -20.09 1.25 17.03
C ARG A 59 -18.85 0.83 17.82
N LYS A 60 -17.78 1.62 17.81
CA LYS A 60 -16.50 1.33 18.49
C LYS A 60 -15.89 -0.01 18.07
N LEU A 61 -15.97 -0.36 16.79
CA LEU A 61 -15.52 -1.66 16.27
C LEU A 61 -14.03 -1.69 15.85
N GLY A 62 -13.30 -0.59 16.03
CA GLY A 62 -11.89 -0.50 15.67
C GLY A 62 -11.57 0.74 14.83
N ARG A 63 -10.60 0.61 13.93
CA ARG A 63 -10.06 1.69 13.08
C ARG A 63 -10.18 1.29 11.61
N VAL A 64 -10.33 2.30 10.75
CA VAL A 64 -10.29 2.17 9.29
C VAL A 64 -9.09 2.98 8.83
N THR A 65 -8.28 2.41 7.93
CA THR A 65 -7.08 3.02 7.37
C THR A 65 -7.15 3.04 5.85
N GLY A 66 -6.47 4.00 5.22
CA GLY A 66 -6.32 4.05 3.76
C GLY A 66 -5.28 3.05 3.24
N SER A 67 -5.16 2.95 1.93
CA SER A 67 -4.24 2.01 1.24
C SER A 67 -2.76 2.23 1.55
N SER A 68 -2.36 3.45 1.93
CA SER A 68 -0.98 3.80 2.26
C SER A 68 -0.56 3.43 3.69
N ALA A 69 -1.44 2.80 4.47
CA ALA A 69 -1.07 2.34 5.82
C ALA A 69 -0.13 1.13 5.74
N GLY A 70 1.05 1.24 6.36
CA GLY A 70 1.94 0.10 6.57
C GLY A 70 1.44 -0.81 7.70
N PHE A 71 1.59 -2.12 7.51
CA PHE A 71 1.29 -3.15 8.51
C PHE A 71 2.54 -4.02 8.71
N GLU A 72 2.86 -4.34 9.97
CA GLU A 72 3.94 -5.24 10.38
C GLU A 72 3.45 -6.70 10.47
#